data_AF-A0AAE9Z232-F1
#
_entry.id   AF-A0AAE9Z232-F1
#
_cell.length_a   1.000
_cell.length_b   1.000
_cell.length_c   1.000
_cell.angle_alpha   90.00
_cell.angle_beta   90.00
_cell.angle_gamma   90.00
#
_symmetry.space_group_name_H-M   'P 1'
#
loop_
_entity.id
_entity.type
_entity.pdbx_description
1 polymer ?
#
loop_
_entity_poly.entity_id
_entity_poly.type
_entity_poly.pdbx_seq_one_letter_code
_entity_poly.pdbx_strand_id
1 'polypeptide(L)'
;MNNRRSSNHLNNIKNLYLQLPKKHKVIISSFSIILMLILFIPSEKATASKQNSTGALQVGKRYQVNVPGQELELVNTTPADINRENTAAKTEEVTVAKEQATQPRNTATGSAPLDPAGSVGPFLPREQTLTAKQAAPEEVQAPKVSWQTAKVRNGDSLAKILKRAGYGASVTHKVINAKGENTKLLKKIKVGDNLRLGSDHNGDLVALEYPLSKTKTLEVALKDGVYHSNTEIKEVEIREATANGIISSSFWHAAANAGMNDGQIINLANIFGWDIDFALDIRDGDSFHVVYEKQYVDGDYIGTGNILAAEFINQDEVFQAIRFKDGEYYSPDGNSMRKAFLRAPVNFKYISSNFKRKRFHPVQKRWKAHRGTDYAAKRGTPVVASGDGKVVKASYDKFNGHHVFLQHGNGIETKYIHFSKRAVKKGQRVKQGQVIGYVGSTGLAAGPHLHYEFLLNGVHRNPRTVKLPDAQPIAKKFKQEFAQLSKKRLAELDGSRQALLAMQATEK
;
A
#
# COMPACT_ATOMS: atom_id res chain seq x y z
N MET A 1 -31.77 -13.09 46.66
CA MET A 1 -30.86 -14.27 46.88
C MET A 1 -29.37 -14.00 46.59
N ASN A 2 -28.87 -12.76 46.58
CA ASN A 2 -27.45 -12.48 46.24
C ASN A 2 -26.49 -12.27 47.42
N ASN A 3 -26.97 -12.26 48.68
CA ASN A 3 -26.08 -11.97 49.82
C ASN A 3 -25.41 -13.19 50.47
N ARG A 4 -25.77 -14.43 50.07
CA ARG A 4 -25.17 -15.65 50.67
C ARG A 4 -23.83 -16.06 50.04
N ARG A 5 -23.56 -15.76 48.76
CA ARG A 5 -22.32 -16.21 48.09
C ARG A 5 -21.07 -15.39 48.45
N SER A 6 -21.19 -14.10 48.74
CA SER A 6 -20.04 -13.26 49.14
C SER A 6 -19.54 -13.63 50.54
N SER A 7 -20.47 -13.91 51.48
CA SER A 7 -20.11 -14.30 52.85
C SER A 7 -19.30 -15.61 52.92
N ASN A 8 -19.61 -16.59 52.06
CA ASN A 8 -18.90 -17.86 52.02
C ASN A 8 -17.45 -17.71 51.56
N HIS A 9 -17.17 -16.74 50.68
CA HIS A 9 -15.81 -16.55 50.18
C HIS A 9 -14.90 -15.90 51.24
N LEU A 10 -15.41 -14.88 51.95
CA LEU A 10 -14.70 -14.22 53.05
C LEU A 10 -14.48 -15.18 54.24
N ASN A 11 -15.47 -16.02 54.55
CA ASN A 11 -15.34 -17.03 55.61
C ASN A 11 -14.32 -18.12 55.24
N ASN A 12 -14.26 -18.52 53.96
CA ASN A 12 -13.25 -19.47 53.48
C ASN A 12 -11.82 -18.90 53.56
N ILE A 13 -11.64 -17.60 53.28
CA ILE A 13 -10.33 -16.94 53.40
C ILE A 13 -9.92 -16.82 54.87
N LYS A 14 -10.84 -16.46 55.77
CA LYS A 14 -10.57 -16.44 57.22
C LYS A 14 -10.19 -17.82 57.74
N ASN A 15 -10.92 -18.87 57.35
CA ASN A 15 -10.62 -20.24 57.75
C ASN A 15 -9.26 -20.72 57.22
N LEU A 16 -8.91 -20.37 55.99
CA LEU A 16 -7.60 -20.69 55.41
C LEU A 16 -6.47 -19.97 56.16
N TYR A 17 -6.65 -18.69 56.52
CA TYR A 17 -5.67 -17.93 57.28
C TYR A 17 -5.48 -18.50 58.69
N LEU A 18 -6.56 -18.92 59.36
CA LEU A 18 -6.50 -19.52 60.69
C LEU A 18 -5.80 -20.88 60.72
N GLN A 19 -5.76 -21.61 59.60
CA GLN A 19 -5.05 -22.88 59.47
C GLN A 19 -3.54 -22.74 59.22
N LEU A 20 -3.03 -21.53 58.99
CA LEU A 20 -1.60 -21.32 58.75
C LEU A 20 -0.75 -21.42 60.04
N PRO A 21 0.50 -21.92 59.94
CA PRO A 21 1.46 -21.92 61.05
C PRO A 21 1.73 -20.48 61.56
N LYS A 22 1.98 -20.32 62.88
CA LYS A 22 2.19 -19.00 63.52
C LYS A 22 3.20 -18.11 62.80
N LYS A 23 4.32 -18.68 62.32
CA LYS A 23 5.36 -17.95 61.57
C LYS A 23 4.82 -17.30 60.28
N HIS A 24 3.94 -17.99 59.56
CA HIS A 24 3.37 -17.48 58.30
C HIS A 24 2.30 -16.40 58.54
N LYS A 25 1.51 -16.53 59.61
CA LYS A 25 0.54 -15.50 60.02
C LYS A 25 1.24 -14.18 60.35
N VAL A 26 2.37 -14.24 61.06
CA VAL A 26 3.18 -13.05 61.38
C VAL A 26 3.72 -12.39 60.11
N ILE A 27 4.29 -13.17 59.18
CA ILE A 27 4.84 -12.65 57.91
C ILE A 27 3.75 -12.01 57.03
N ILE A 28 2.59 -12.65 56.89
CA ILE A 28 1.49 -12.12 56.06
C ILE A 28 0.90 -10.84 56.69
N SER A 29 0.77 -10.81 58.01
CA SER A 29 0.31 -9.62 58.73
C SER A 29 1.30 -8.46 58.61
N SER A 30 2.60 -8.71 58.79
CA SER A 30 3.63 -7.67 58.65
C SER A 30 3.70 -7.13 57.22
N PHE A 31 3.60 -7.98 56.21
CA PHE A 31 3.64 -7.55 54.81
C PHE A 31 2.40 -6.73 54.42
N SER A 32 1.23 -7.08 54.95
CA SER A 32 -0.01 -6.34 54.70
C SER A 32 0.01 -4.94 55.34
N ILE A 33 0.60 -4.82 56.55
CA ILE A 33 0.79 -3.53 57.23
C ILE A 33 1.80 -2.66 56.47
N ILE A 34 2.91 -3.24 56.00
CA ILE A 34 3.91 -2.50 55.20
C ILE A 34 3.29 -2.00 53.88
N LEU A 35 2.51 -2.85 53.20
CA LEU A 35 1.84 -2.45 51.95
C LEU A 35 0.80 -1.35 52.19
N MET A 36 0.08 -1.41 53.31
CA MET A 36 -0.87 -0.37 53.71
C MET A 36 -0.16 0.95 54.04
N LEU A 37 1.00 0.90 54.70
CA LEU A 37 1.82 2.08 54.98
C LEU A 37 2.37 2.73 53.69
N ILE A 38 2.78 1.92 52.70
CA ILE A 38 3.24 2.42 51.39
C ILE A 38 2.13 3.20 50.67
N LEU A 39 0.85 2.84 50.84
CA LEU A 39 -0.28 3.58 50.26
C LEU A 39 -0.51 4.94 50.93
N PHE A 40 0.00 5.16 52.14
CA PHE A 40 -0.05 6.45 52.84
C PHE A 40 1.20 7.30 52.64
N ILE A 41 2.21 6.81 51.92
CA ILE A 41 3.35 7.64 51.50
C ILE A 41 2.85 8.55 50.37
N PRO A 42 2.76 9.87 50.58
CA PRO A 42 2.37 10.79 49.52
C PRO A 42 3.39 10.69 48.38
N SER A 43 2.93 10.36 47.18
CA SER A 43 3.75 10.41 45.97
C SER A 43 4.29 11.83 45.81
N GLU A 44 5.61 11.97 45.66
CA GLU A 44 6.18 13.24 45.20
C GLU A 44 5.50 13.66 43.89
N LYS A 45 5.22 14.96 43.76
CA LYS A 45 4.65 15.51 42.54
C LYS A 45 5.72 15.47 41.47
N ALA A 46 5.47 14.73 40.38
CA ALA A 46 6.30 14.77 39.20
C ALA A 46 6.40 16.22 38.67
N THR A 47 7.59 16.82 38.76
CA THR A 47 7.87 18.15 38.23
C THR A 47 8.13 18.03 36.74
N ALA A 48 7.08 18.14 35.93
CA ALA A 48 7.22 18.52 34.54
C ALA A 48 7.54 20.02 34.49
N SER A 49 8.61 20.36 33.76
CA SER A 49 9.10 21.72 33.56
C SER A 49 7.98 22.69 33.14
N LYS A 50 7.88 23.81 33.86
CA LYS A 50 6.94 24.92 33.63
C LYS A 50 7.45 25.84 32.52
N GLN A 51 6.61 26.16 31.54
CA GLN A 51 6.25 27.50 30.99
C GLN A 51 5.00 27.25 30.11
N ASN A 52 3.79 27.81 30.31
CA ASN A 52 3.39 29.20 30.47
C ASN A 52 2.00 29.35 31.13
N SER A 53 1.85 30.52 31.76
CA SER A 53 0.66 31.29 32.16
C SER A 53 -0.76 30.79 31.84
N THR A 54 -1.51 30.63 32.93
CA THR A 54 -2.95 30.81 33.18
C THR A 54 -3.83 31.46 32.10
N GLY A 55 -4.89 30.74 31.70
CA GLY A 55 -6.12 31.27 31.11
C GLY A 55 -7.08 30.13 30.76
N ALA A 56 -8.21 29.99 31.45
CA ALA A 56 -9.20 28.94 31.19
C ALA A 56 -9.82 29.11 29.79
N LEU A 57 -9.66 28.10 28.93
CA LEU A 57 -10.20 28.11 27.56
C LEU A 57 -11.72 27.95 27.57
N GLN A 58 -12.43 28.87 26.92
CA GLN A 58 -13.89 28.84 26.77
C GLN A 58 -14.34 28.07 25.52
N VAL A 59 -15.37 27.25 25.66
CA VAL A 59 -15.99 26.47 24.58
C VAL A 59 -16.63 27.41 23.55
N GLY A 60 -16.21 27.33 22.28
CA GLY A 60 -16.77 28.11 21.17
C GLY A 60 -15.87 29.22 20.60
N LYS A 61 -14.72 29.52 21.22
CA LYS A 61 -13.72 30.43 20.63
C LYS A 61 -12.66 29.66 19.84
N ARG A 62 -12.31 30.17 18.66
CA ARG A 62 -11.15 29.70 17.88
C ARG A 62 -9.88 30.35 18.44
N TYR A 63 -8.92 29.51 18.83
CA TYR A 63 -7.58 29.93 19.23
C TYR A 63 -6.61 29.55 18.13
N GLN A 64 -5.68 30.46 17.82
CA GLN A 64 -4.68 30.25 16.80
C GLN A 64 -3.50 29.50 17.43
N VAL A 65 -3.16 28.35 16.85
CA VAL A 65 -2.01 27.54 17.27
C VAL A 65 -0.83 27.94 16.39
N ASN A 66 0.19 28.56 16.95
CA ASN A 66 1.44 28.83 16.23
C ASN A 66 2.24 27.52 16.12
N VAL A 67 2.54 27.12 14.89
CA VAL A 67 3.50 26.06 14.56
C VAL A 67 4.88 26.72 14.42
N PRO A 68 5.95 26.24 15.11
CA PRO A 68 7.27 26.84 14.97
C PRO A 68 7.90 26.46 13.64
N GLY A 69 8.41 27.45 12.89
CA GLY A 69 9.25 27.25 11.71
C GLY A 69 8.61 27.58 10.37
N GLN A 70 8.25 28.85 10.16
CA GLN A 70 8.23 29.49 8.84
C GLN A 70 8.27 31.00 9.04
N GLU A 71 9.47 31.55 8.94
CA GLU A 71 9.71 33.00 8.91
C GLU A 71 9.43 33.46 7.47
N LEU A 72 8.26 34.06 7.26
CA LEU A 72 7.96 34.85 6.07
C LEU A 72 7.88 36.29 6.53
N GLU A 73 8.92 37.07 6.23
CA GLU A 73 8.90 38.52 6.34
C GLU A 73 7.83 39.08 5.39
N LEU A 74 6.77 39.65 5.97
CA LEU A 74 5.83 40.55 5.31
C LEU A 74 6.03 41.93 5.93
N VAL A 75 6.87 42.75 5.28
CA VAL A 75 6.94 44.18 5.57
C VAL A 75 5.88 44.88 4.72
N ASN A 76 4.83 45.39 5.38
CA ASN A 76 3.94 46.41 4.85
C ASN A 76 4.51 47.78 5.21
N THR A 77 4.87 48.59 4.22
CA THR A 77 4.96 50.06 4.37
C THR A 77 4.09 50.72 3.30
N THR A 78 3.19 51.59 3.77
CA THR A 78 2.29 52.43 2.98
C THR A 78 3.05 53.64 2.37
N PRO A 79 2.44 54.36 1.41
CA PRO A 79 3.12 55.19 0.42
C PRO A 79 3.34 56.64 0.88
N ALA A 80 4.48 57.21 0.51
CA ALA A 80 4.61 58.61 0.11
C ALA A 80 6.05 58.88 -0.41
N ASP A 81 6.12 59.41 -1.63
CA ASP A 81 6.94 60.56 -2.03
C ASP A 81 8.48 60.45 -2.14
N ILE A 82 8.95 60.43 -3.40
CA ILE A 82 9.78 61.47 -4.07
C ILE A 82 10.87 60.89 -5.00
N ASN A 83 10.82 61.38 -6.24
CA ASN A 83 11.78 61.30 -7.35
C ASN A 83 13.25 61.52 -6.97
N ARG A 84 14.19 60.87 -7.69
CA ARG A 84 15.19 61.53 -8.58
C ARG A 84 16.24 60.56 -9.18
N GLU A 85 16.52 60.82 -10.47
CA GLU A 85 17.81 60.77 -11.20
C GLU A 85 18.46 59.39 -11.48
N ASN A 86 18.55 58.93 -12.74
CA ASN A 86 19.63 59.21 -13.73
C ASN A 86 21.04 59.12 -13.07
N THR A 87 22.02 58.34 -13.54
CA THR A 87 22.82 58.57 -14.77
C THR A 87 23.91 57.47 -14.87
N ALA A 88 24.34 57.10 -16.10
CA ALA A 88 25.71 56.78 -16.59
C ALA A 88 26.76 56.07 -15.69
N ALA A 89 27.78 55.36 -16.16
CA ALA A 89 28.26 54.77 -17.42
C ALA A 89 29.68 54.22 -17.10
N LYS A 90 30.25 53.45 -18.04
CA LYS A 90 31.69 53.18 -18.25
C LYS A 90 32.35 52.11 -17.37
N THR A 91 32.71 50.92 -17.87
CA THR A 91 33.67 50.50 -18.94
C THR A 91 35.16 50.68 -18.59
N GLU A 92 35.87 49.55 -18.67
CA GLU A 92 37.22 49.26 -19.20
C GLU A 92 38.16 48.54 -18.18
N GLU A 93 38.56 47.27 -18.40
CA GLU A 93 39.59 46.72 -19.34
C GLU A 93 41.03 46.92 -18.78
N VAL A 94 42.09 46.08 -18.90
CA VAL A 94 42.54 44.92 -19.71
C VAL A 94 43.75 44.29 -18.93
N THR A 95 44.19 43.02 -19.05
CA THR A 95 45.29 42.47 -19.92
C THR A 95 45.90 41.19 -19.26
N VAL A 96 46.55 40.17 -19.87
CA VAL A 96 46.85 39.66 -21.24
C VAL A 96 47.58 38.28 -21.16
N ALA A 97 47.58 37.53 -22.29
CA ALA A 97 48.49 36.45 -22.80
C ALA A 97 48.02 34.98 -22.64
N LYS A 98 47.80 34.10 -23.64
CA LYS A 98 48.19 33.84 -25.07
C LYS A 98 49.33 32.81 -25.22
N GLU A 99 49.04 31.65 -25.86
CA GLU A 99 49.89 31.00 -26.88
C GLU A 99 49.17 29.89 -27.69
N GLN A 100 49.62 29.64 -28.94
CA GLN A 100 49.01 28.86 -30.04
C GLN A 100 49.88 27.67 -30.51
N ALA A 101 49.25 26.81 -31.36
CA ALA A 101 49.80 26.09 -32.54
C ALA A 101 50.39 24.66 -32.32
N THR A 102 50.36 23.66 -33.21
CA THR A 102 50.04 23.50 -34.66
C THR A 102 49.95 21.99 -35.02
N GLN A 103 49.35 21.62 -36.17
CA GLN A 103 49.40 20.28 -36.80
C GLN A 103 50.70 20.02 -37.62
N PRO A 104 50.90 18.79 -38.14
CA PRO A 104 51.34 18.61 -39.53
C PRO A 104 50.59 17.53 -40.34
N ARG A 105 50.85 17.54 -41.67
CA ARG A 105 50.22 16.83 -42.80
C ARG A 105 51.26 15.96 -43.56
N ASN A 106 50.76 15.06 -44.44
CA ASN A 106 51.35 14.40 -45.67
C ASN A 106 51.66 12.88 -45.53
N THR A 107 51.48 11.94 -46.50
CA THR A 107 51.24 11.99 -47.97
C THR A 107 50.95 10.58 -48.59
N ALA A 108 50.20 10.57 -49.72
CA ALA A 108 50.31 9.76 -50.98
C ALA A 108 49.94 8.24 -51.02
N THR A 109 49.50 7.56 -52.12
CA THR A 109 49.54 7.78 -53.59
C THR A 109 48.61 6.80 -54.38
N GLY A 110 48.18 7.17 -55.60
CA GLY A 110 47.94 6.29 -56.79
C GLY A 110 46.47 6.02 -57.18
N SER A 111 45.99 5.99 -58.43
CA SER A 111 46.48 6.25 -59.82
C SER A 111 45.27 6.08 -60.78
N ALA A 112 45.19 6.85 -61.88
CA ALA A 112 44.16 6.83 -62.95
C ALA A 112 44.49 5.78 -64.07
N PRO A 113 43.92 5.75 -65.32
CA PRO A 113 42.87 6.56 -66.00
C PRO A 113 41.94 5.82 -67.05
N LEU A 114 41.08 6.59 -67.77
CA LEU A 114 40.64 6.52 -69.19
C LEU A 114 39.14 6.28 -69.54
N ASP A 115 38.53 7.24 -70.25
CA ASP A 115 37.34 7.19 -71.15
C ASP A 115 37.72 6.56 -72.53
N PRO A 116 36.84 6.26 -73.55
CA PRO A 116 35.54 6.88 -73.90
C PRO A 116 34.46 6.01 -74.64
N ALA A 117 33.37 6.67 -75.11
CA ALA A 117 32.55 6.44 -76.31
C ALA A 117 31.15 5.76 -76.22
N GLY A 118 30.15 6.35 -76.91
CA GLY A 118 28.93 5.65 -77.37
C GLY A 118 27.64 6.49 -77.47
N SER A 119 27.35 7.00 -78.67
CA SER A 119 26.13 7.71 -79.07
C SER A 119 24.90 6.81 -79.30
N VAL A 120 23.68 7.28 -78.97
CA VAL A 120 22.46 7.14 -79.82
C VAL A 120 21.39 8.15 -79.36
N GLY A 121 20.78 8.85 -80.32
CA GLY A 121 19.82 9.95 -80.11
C GLY A 121 18.35 9.51 -79.98
N PRO A 122 17.39 10.28 -80.54
CA PRO A 122 16.55 11.20 -79.77
C PRO A 122 15.07 10.79 -79.81
N PHE A 123 14.29 11.09 -78.76
CA PHE A 123 12.83 11.13 -78.88
C PHE A 123 12.21 12.05 -77.81
N LEU A 124 11.63 13.16 -78.25
CA LEU A 124 10.58 13.85 -77.51
C LEU A 124 9.25 13.43 -78.11
N PRO A 125 8.24 13.17 -77.28
CA PRO A 125 6.96 13.82 -77.54
C PRO A 125 6.39 14.50 -76.29
N ARG A 126 5.72 15.62 -76.55
CA ARG A 126 4.83 16.35 -75.64
C ARG A 126 3.73 15.44 -75.10
N GLU A 127 3.45 15.52 -73.80
CA GLU A 127 2.14 15.20 -73.22
C GLU A 127 1.65 16.32 -72.30
N GLN A 128 0.71 17.08 -72.87
CA GLN A 128 -0.54 17.60 -72.30
C GLN A 128 -0.60 17.86 -70.79
N THR A 129 -0.53 19.13 -70.44
CA THR A 129 -1.13 19.69 -69.22
C THR A 129 -2.65 19.53 -69.26
N LEU A 130 -3.18 18.53 -68.56
CA LEU A 130 -4.58 18.49 -68.13
C LEU A 130 -4.67 19.13 -66.74
N THR A 131 -5.18 20.35 -66.71
CA THR A 131 -5.60 21.07 -65.51
C THR A 131 -6.85 20.41 -64.92
N ALA A 132 -6.67 19.37 -64.11
CA ALA A 132 -7.70 18.92 -63.18
C ALA A 132 -7.54 19.70 -61.87
N LYS A 133 -8.31 20.79 -61.73
CA LYS A 133 -8.50 21.49 -60.45
C LYS A 133 -9.25 20.54 -59.52
N GLN A 134 -8.51 19.69 -58.83
CA GLN A 134 -9.01 18.80 -57.80
C GLN A 134 -9.40 19.68 -56.62
N ALA A 135 -10.71 19.93 -56.47
CA ALA A 135 -11.25 20.54 -55.26
C ALA A 135 -10.85 19.62 -54.09
N ALA A 136 -10.09 20.19 -53.16
CA ALA A 136 -9.82 19.54 -51.88
C ALA A 136 -11.16 19.13 -51.25
N PRO A 137 -11.26 17.93 -50.65
CA PRO A 137 -12.45 17.59 -49.88
C PRO A 137 -12.63 18.68 -48.82
N GLU A 138 -13.80 19.30 -48.76
CA GLU A 138 -14.17 20.13 -47.63
C GLU A 138 -13.98 19.29 -46.36
N GLU A 139 -12.96 19.65 -45.56
CA GLU A 139 -12.91 19.24 -44.17
C GLU A 139 -14.20 19.72 -43.54
N VAL A 140 -15.11 18.78 -43.26
CA VAL A 140 -16.29 19.02 -42.44
C VAL A 140 -15.75 19.41 -41.06
N GLN A 141 -15.59 20.71 -40.84
CA GLN A 141 -15.18 21.25 -39.55
C GLN A 141 -16.22 20.78 -38.53
N ALA A 142 -15.79 19.95 -37.58
CA ALA A 142 -16.64 19.56 -36.47
C ALA A 142 -17.25 20.83 -35.85
N PRO A 143 -18.55 20.86 -35.53
CA PRO A 143 -19.20 22.06 -35.02
C PRO A 143 -18.42 22.58 -33.82
N LYS A 144 -18.03 23.86 -33.85
CA LYS A 144 -17.30 24.50 -32.76
C LYS A 144 -18.18 24.50 -31.51
N VAL A 145 -17.88 23.59 -30.57
CA VAL A 145 -18.53 23.51 -29.27
C VAL A 145 -17.82 24.44 -28.29
N SER A 146 -18.56 25.35 -27.66
CA SER A 146 -18.07 26.20 -26.58
C SER A 146 -18.29 25.53 -25.23
N TRP A 147 -17.21 25.33 -24.47
CA TRP A 147 -17.24 24.60 -23.19
C TRP A 147 -17.21 25.53 -21.99
N GLN A 148 -18.12 25.27 -21.03
CA GLN A 148 -18.10 25.88 -19.70
C GLN A 148 -18.04 24.80 -18.61
N THR A 149 -17.45 25.13 -17.46
CA THR A 149 -17.33 24.21 -16.32
C THR A 149 -18.26 24.62 -15.19
N ALA A 150 -19.09 23.70 -14.72
CA ALA A 150 -20.01 23.87 -13.61
C ALA A 150 -19.62 23.00 -12.41
N LYS A 151 -19.12 23.63 -11.35
CA LYS A 151 -18.78 22.94 -10.09
C LYS A 151 -20.05 22.58 -9.30
N VAL A 152 -20.10 21.36 -8.79
CA VAL A 152 -21.21 20.82 -7.99
C VAL A 152 -21.14 21.30 -6.56
N ARG A 153 -22.21 21.93 -6.09
CA ARG A 153 -22.33 22.50 -4.74
C ARG A 153 -23.20 21.62 -3.84
N ASN A 154 -23.14 21.85 -2.54
CA ASN A 154 -23.99 21.14 -1.60
C ASN A 154 -25.49 21.39 -1.91
N GLY A 155 -26.29 20.32 -1.98
CA GLY A 155 -27.71 20.38 -2.32
C GLY A 155 -28.03 20.62 -3.81
N ASP A 156 -27.03 20.60 -4.68
CA ASP A 156 -27.25 20.64 -6.14
C ASP A 156 -27.88 19.32 -6.63
N SER A 157 -28.75 19.47 -7.62
CA SER A 157 -29.18 18.39 -8.52
C SER A 157 -28.77 18.78 -9.95
N LEU A 158 -28.76 17.83 -10.89
CA LEU A 158 -28.49 18.14 -12.30
C LEU A 158 -29.38 19.30 -12.81
N ALA A 159 -30.66 19.30 -12.45
CA ALA A 159 -31.59 20.37 -12.80
C ALA A 159 -31.15 21.74 -12.28
N LYS A 160 -30.68 21.82 -11.02
CA LYS A 160 -30.20 23.09 -10.44
C LYS A 160 -28.90 23.56 -11.11
N ILE A 161 -28.00 22.62 -11.43
CA ILE A 161 -26.73 22.91 -12.10
C ILE A 161 -27.00 23.45 -13.50
N LEU A 162 -27.81 22.75 -14.30
CA LEU A 162 -28.17 23.16 -15.66
C LEU A 162 -28.93 24.50 -15.67
N LYS A 163 -29.87 24.70 -14.74
CA LYS A 163 -30.57 25.99 -14.59
C LYS A 163 -29.60 27.14 -14.30
N ARG A 164 -28.62 26.91 -13.41
CA ARG A 164 -27.58 27.91 -13.10
C ARG A 164 -26.66 28.19 -14.30
N ALA A 165 -26.47 27.21 -15.17
CA ALA A 165 -25.70 27.33 -16.41
C ALA A 165 -26.52 27.87 -17.61
N GLY A 166 -27.79 28.25 -17.39
CA GLY A 166 -28.65 28.86 -18.41
C GLY A 166 -29.60 27.90 -19.14
N TYR A 167 -29.58 26.60 -18.84
CA TYR A 167 -30.42 25.62 -19.54
C TYR A 167 -31.74 25.34 -18.80
N GLY A 168 -32.83 25.26 -19.57
CA GLY A 168 -34.18 25.03 -19.05
C GLY A 168 -34.46 23.59 -18.60
N ALA A 169 -35.63 23.39 -17.99
CA ALA A 169 -36.09 22.09 -17.51
C ALA A 169 -36.27 21.05 -18.62
N SER A 170 -36.64 21.49 -19.84
CA SER A 170 -36.78 20.61 -21.01
C SER A 170 -35.45 19.93 -21.38
N VAL A 171 -34.35 20.69 -21.43
CA VAL A 171 -33.00 20.14 -21.67
C VAL A 171 -32.62 19.14 -20.58
N THR A 172 -32.87 19.49 -19.33
CA THR A 172 -32.62 18.58 -18.19
C THR A 172 -33.36 17.25 -18.37
N HIS A 173 -34.63 17.29 -18.75
CA HIS A 173 -35.43 16.08 -18.99
C HIS A 173 -34.87 15.25 -20.15
N LYS A 174 -34.47 15.89 -21.26
CA LYS A 174 -33.87 15.20 -22.41
C LYS A 174 -32.52 14.55 -22.06
N VAL A 175 -31.67 15.22 -21.28
CA VAL A 175 -30.36 14.71 -20.83
C VAL A 175 -30.52 13.52 -19.88
N ILE A 176 -31.43 13.59 -18.89
CA ILE A 176 -31.67 12.49 -17.94
C ILE A 176 -32.20 11.24 -18.67
N ASN A 177 -32.96 11.44 -19.75
CA ASN A 177 -33.54 10.38 -20.56
C ASN A 177 -32.74 10.11 -21.84
N ALA A 178 -31.47 10.49 -21.89
CA ALA A 178 -30.61 10.18 -23.04
C ALA A 178 -30.55 8.67 -23.28
N LYS A 179 -30.47 8.26 -24.56
CA LYS A 179 -30.35 6.87 -24.97
C LYS A 179 -29.00 6.30 -24.50
N GLY A 180 -29.03 5.17 -23.80
CA GLY A 180 -27.86 4.48 -23.25
C GLY A 180 -28.05 4.06 -21.80
N GLU A 181 -27.10 3.30 -21.24
CA GLU A 181 -27.29 2.63 -19.95
C GLU A 181 -26.89 3.47 -18.71
N ASN A 182 -26.29 4.65 -18.89
CA ASN A 182 -25.50 5.29 -17.82
C ASN A 182 -25.99 6.67 -17.35
N THR A 183 -27.05 7.24 -17.92
CA THR A 183 -27.65 8.51 -17.45
C THR A 183 -28.17 8.47 -16.02
N LYS A 184 -28.51 7.29 -15.50
CA LYS A 184 -28.87 7.08 -14.09
C LYS A 184 -27.75 7.51 -13.13
N LEU A 185 -26.49 7.55 -13.58
CA LEU A 185 -25.36 8.00 -12.78
C LEU A 185 -25.39 9.51 -12.51
N LEU A 186 -26.02 10.31 -13.39
CA LEU A 186 -26.26 11.75 -13.17
C LEU A 186 -27.27 12.02 -12.03
N LYS A 187 -27.88 10.98 -11.44
CA LYS A 187 -28.67 11.12 -10.21
C LYS A 187 -27.81 11.06 -8.94
N LYS A 188 -26.53 10.64 -9.07
CA LYS A 188 -25.59 10.41 -7.95
C LYS A 188 -24.36 11.32 -8.06
N ILE A 189 -24.56 12.55 -8.52
CA ILE A 189 -23.49 13.54 -8.68
C ILE A 189 -22.93 13.90 -7.29
N LYS A 190 -21.61 13.93 -7.13
CA LYS A 190 -20.97 14.23 -5.85
C LYS A 190 -20.62 15.70 -5.73
N VAL A 191 -20.73 16.22 -4.51
CA VAL A 191 -20.30 17.59 -4.18
C VAL A 191 -18.80 17.73 -4.44
N GLY A 192 -18.41 18.82 -5.11
CA GLY A 192 -17.02 19.11 -5.46
C GLY A 192 -16.63 18.72 -6.88
N ASP A 193 -17.38 17.82 -7.54
CA ASP A 193 -17.12 17.45 -8.93
C ASP A 193 -17.34 18.63 -9.89
N ASN A 194 -16.75 18.54 -11.09
CA ASN A 194 -16.91 19.51 -12.16
C ASN A 194 -17.64 18.86 -13.35
N LEU A 195 -18.77 19.42 -13.76
CA LEU A 195 -19.44 19.05 -15.01
C LEU A 195 -18.98 19.99 -16.12
N ARG A 196 -18.61 19.46 -17.29
CA ARG A 196 -18.35 20.28 -18.47
C ARG A 196 -19.60 20.28 -19.35
N LEU A 197 -20.03 21.47 -19.76
CA LEU A 197 -21.24 21.69 -20.55
C LEU A 197 -20.82 22.35 -21.86
N GLY A 198 -21.09 21.66 -22.97
CA GLY A 198 -20.74 22.08 -24.31
C GLY A 198 -21.97 22.64 -25.02
N SER A 199 -21.87 23.88 -25.49
CA SER A 199 -22.95 24.55 -26.25
C SER A 199 -22.54 24.78 -27.70
N ASP A 200 -23.51 24.79 -28.59
CA ASP A 200 -23.30 25.26 -29.97
C ASP A 200 -23.34 26.80 -30.06
N HIS A 201 -23.32 27.32 -31.28
CA HIS A 201 -23.37 28.76 -31.57
C HIS A 201 -24.70 29.44 -31.17
N ASN A 202 -25.77 28.67 -31.02
CA ASN A 202 -27.08 29.17 -30.58
C ASN A 202 -27.23 29.16 -29.05
N GLY A 203 -26.23 28.61 -28.34
CA GLY A 203 -26.26 28.43 -26.89
C GLY A 203 -27.03 27.18 -26.44
N ASP A 204 -27.42 26.30 -27.36
CA ASP A 204 -28.07 25.05 -27.03
C ASP A 204 -27.05 24.03 -26.51
N LEU A 205 -27.41 23.28 -25.46
CA LEU A 205 -26.55 22.26 -24.89
C LEU A 205 -26.42 21.08 -25.88
N VAL A 206 -25.26 20.90 -26.48
CA VAL A 206 -25.00 19.79 -27.41
C VAL A 206 -24.16 18.69 -26.78
N ALA A 207 -23.45 18.97 -25.68
CA ALA A 207 -22.64 17.97 -24.99
C ALA A 207 -22.59 18.21 -23.47
N LEU A 208 -22.43 17.15 -22.70
CA LEU A 208 -22.17 17.16 -21.27
C LEU A 208 -21.16 16.08 -20.94
N GLU A 209 -20.11 16.44 -20.21
CA GLU A 209 -19.14 15.50 -19.65
C GLU A 209 -19.21 15.53 -18.12
N TYR A 210 -19.24 14.35 -17.51
CA TYR A 210 -19.22 14.19 -16.07
C TYR A 210 -18.18 13.13 -15.66
N PRO A 211 -17.12 13.50 -14.91
CA PRO A 211 -16.12 12.54 -14.46
C PRO A 211 -16.72 11.59 -13.41
N LEU A 212 -16.86 10.31 -13.77
CA LEU A 212 -17.33 9.25 -12.87
C LEU A 212 -16.22 8.75 -11.93
N SER A 213 -14.99 8.76 -12.43
CA SER A 213 -13.75 8.49 -11.70
C SER A 213 -12.60 9.25 -12.38
N LYS A 214 -11.38 9.10 -11.86
CA LYS A 214 -10.18 9.64 -12.51
C LYS A 214 -9.90 9.03 -13.90
N THR A 215 -10.51 7.89 -14.22
CA THR A 215 -10.27 7.13 -15.46
C THR A 215 -11.53 6.94 -16.32
N LYS A 216 -12.68 7.43 -15.86
CA LYS A 216 -13.95 7.25 -16.56
C LYS A 216 -14.73 8.56 -16.60
N THR A 217 -15.15 8.93 -17.80
CA THR A 217 -16.01 10.09 -18.04
C THR A 217 -17.33 9.59 -18.61
N LEU A 218 -18.44 10.05 -18.04
CA LEU A 218 -19.74 9.94 -18.68
C LEU A 218 -19.87 11.08 -19.68
N GLU A 219 -20.08 10.74 -20.94
CA GLU A 219 -20.39 11.69 -21.99
C GLU A 219 -21.86 11.59 -22.36
N VAL A 220 -22.52 12.73 -22.53
CA VAL A 220 -23.87 12.82 -23.06
C VAL A 220 -23.84 13.82 -24.22
N ALA A 221 -24.00 13.34 -25.44
CA ALA A 221 -23.92 14.15 -26.65
C ALA A 221 -25.24 14.13 -27.42
N LEU A 222 -25.64 15.27 -27.97
CA LEU A 222 -26.78 15.40 -28.86
C LEU A 222 -26.40 14.88 -30.25
N LYS A 223 -27.08 13.85 -30.73
CA LYS A 223 -26.94 13.30 -32.08
C LYS A 223 -28.32 13.11 -32.68
N ASP A 224 -28.54 13.66 -33.88
CA ASP A 224 -29.82 13.56 -34.59
C ASP A 224 -31.04 14.02 -33.74
N GLY A 225 -30.85 15.08 -32.95
CA GLY A 225 -31.89 15.65 -32.08
C GLY A 225 -32.19 14.86 -30.80
N VAL A 226 -31.47 13.76 -30.54
CA VAL A 226 -31.61 12.92 -29.35
C VAL A 226 -30.30 12.88 -28.58
N TYR A 227 -30.33 12.97 -27.25
CA TYR A 227 -29.11 12.77 -26.47
C TYR A 227 -28.77 11.28 -26.39
N HIS A 228 -27.51 10.97 -26.57
CA HIS A 228 -26.92 9.65 -26.38
C HIS A 228 -25.88 9.72 -25.27
N SER A 229 -25.93 8.77 -24.34
CA SER A 229 -24.93 8.64 -23.27
C SER A 229 -23.96 7.51 -23.57
N ASN A 230 -22.66 7.77 -23.42
CA ASN A 230 -21.61 6.76 -23.44
C ASN A 230 -20.66 6.96 -22.26
N THR A 231 -19.89 5.93 -21.91
CA THR A 231 -18.79 6.08 -20.96
C THR A 231 -17.48 5.94 -21.71
N GLU A 232 -16.71 7.01 -21.68
CA GLU A 232 -15.33 7.01 -22.15
C GLU A 232 -14.41 6.55 -21.01
N ILE A 233 -13.48 5.65 -21.32
CA ILE A 233 -12.43 5.22 -20.40
C ILE A 233 -11.15 5.89 -20.86
N LYS A 234 -10.61 6.77 -20.03
CA LYS A 234 -9.33 7.42 -20.29
C LYS A 234 -8.20 6.43 -20.14
N GLU A 235 -7.24 6.48 -21.05
CA GLU A 235 -6.02 5.68 -20.96
C GLU A 235 -5.20 6.11 -19.76
N VAL A 236 -4.67 5.13 -19.01
CA VAL A 236 -3.83 5.39 -17.85
C VAL A 236 -2.38 5.23 -18.28
N GLU A 237 -1.64 6.34 -18.27
CA GLU A 237 -0.21 6.32 -18.46
C GLU A 237 0.47 5.81 -17.18
N ILE A 238 1.32 4.78 -17.32
CA ILE A 238 2.09 4.20 -16.22
C ILE A 238 3.53 4.66 -16.32
N ARG A 239 4.03 5.29 -15.26
CA ARG A 239 5.45 5.66 -15.12
C ARG A 239 6.07 4.93 -13.94
N GLU A 240 7.29 4.47 -14.08
CA GLU A 240 8.01 3.81 -13.00
C GLU A 240 8.68 4.87 -12.09
N ALA A 241 8.67 4.63 -10.79
CA ALA A 241 9.29 5.47 -9.78
C ALA A 241 9.97 4.61 -8.71
N THR A 242 10.88 5.21 -7.95
CA THR A 242 11.58 4.55 -6.86
C THR A 242 11.29 5.21 -5.52
N ALA A 243 11.33 4.41 -4.45
CA ALA A 243 11.32 4.86 -3.06
C ALA A 243 12.32 4.02 -2.28
N ASN A 244 13.01 4.61 -1.31
CA ASN A 244 13.98 3.92 -0.47
C ASN A 244 14.09 4.60 0.89
N GLY A 245 14.62 3.90 1.88
CA GLY A 245 14.86 4.47 3.19
C GLY A 245 15.62 3.55 4.13
N ILE A 246 16.27 4.16 5.14
CA ILE A 246 16.88 3.46 6.27
C ILE A 246 15.96 3.57 7.47
N ILE A 247 15.79 2.47 8.19
CA ILE A 247 14.93 2.35 9.34
C ILE A 247 15.71 2.79 10.58
N SER A 248 15.22 3.84 11.24
CA SER A 248 15.76 4.31 12.52
C SER A 248 14.83 4.08 13.72
N SER A 249 13.53 3.91 13.46
CA SER A 249 12.51 3.74 14.51
C SER A 249 11.52 2.63 14.18
N SER A 250 10.88 2.72 13.01
CA SER A 250 10.00 1.67 12.50
C SER A 250 9.99 1.69 10.98
N PHE A 251 9.72 0.53 10.40
CA PHE A 251 9.55 0.39 8.95
C PHE A 251 8.47 1.34 8.41
N TRP A 252 7.32 1.45 9.10
CA TRP A 252 6.23 2.32 8.67
C TRP A 252 6.66 3.79 8.58
N HIS A 253 7.38 4.29 9.59
CA HIS A 253 7.85 5.67 9.60
C HIS A 253 8.87 5.94 8.49
N ALA A 254 9.84 5.04 8.30
CA ALA A 254 10.84 5.17 7.24
C ALA A 254 10.18 5.15 5.83
N ALA A 255 9.23 4.26 5.60
CA ALA A 255 8.51 4.16 4.33
C ALA A 255 7.60 5.36 4.06
N ALA A 256 6.90 5.88 5.07
CA ALA A 256 6.12 7.10 4.94
C ALA A 256 6.99 8.31 4.60
N ASN A 257 8.16 8.45 5.25
CA ASN A 257 9.12 9.53 4.96
C ASN A 257 9.72 9.41 3.55
N ALA A 258 9.84 8.19 3.02
CA ALA A 258 10.23 7.94 1.63
C ALA A 258 9.12 8.27 0.61
N GLY A 259 7.99 8.83 1.05
CA GLY A 259 6.87 9.22 0.18
C GLY A 259 5.94 8.07 -0.23
N MET A 260 6.05 6.89 0.41
CA MET A 260 5.13 5.79 0.17
C MET A 260 3.81 6.02 0.90
N ASN A 261 2.69 5.73 0.24
CA ASN A 261 1.38 5.73 0.90
C ASN A 261 1.11 4.44 1.69
N ASP A 262 0.16 4.49 2.63
CA ASP A 262 -0.23 3.35 3.49
C ASP A 262 -0.44 2.04 2.73
N GLY A 263 -1.07 2.10 1.56
CA GLY A 263 -1.33 0.94 0.72
C GLY A 263 -0.05 0.30 0.19
N GLN A 264 0.93 1.11 -0.22
CA GLN A 264 2.24 0.63 -0.65
C GLN A 264 3.04 0.04 0.51
N ILE A 265 3.01 0.68 1.70
CA ILE A 265 3.71 0.20 2.89
C ILE A 265 3.19 -1.19 3.29
N ILE A 266 1.86 -1.35 3.33
CA ILE A 266 1.22 -2.65 3.61
C ILE A 266 1.56 -3.68 2.53
N ASN A 267 1.54 -3.30 1.24
CA ASN A 267 1.88 -4.20 0.15
C ASN A 267 3.33 -4.69 0.27
N LEU A 268 4.27 -3.79 0.52
CA LEU A 268 5.68 -4.13 0.74
C LEU A 268 5.86 -5.07 1.94
N ALA A 269 5.20 -4.78 3.08
CA ALA A 269 5.22 -5.65 4.23
C ALA A 269 4.64 -7.05 3.91
N ASN A 270 3.61 -7.14 3.07
CA ASN A 270 3.01 -8.42 2.68
C ASN A 270 3.93 -9.23 1.75
N ILE A 271 4.70 -8.58 0.89
CA ILE A 271 5.68 -9.23 0.00
C ILE A 271 6.72 -9.99 0.83
N PHE A 272 7.27 -9.34 1.86
CA PHE A 272 8.35 -9.90 2.69
C PHE A 272 7.90 -10.50 4.02
N GLY A 273 6.63 -10.36 4.40
CA GLY A 273 6.11 -10.82 5.71
C GLY A 273 6.18 -12.34 5.91
N TRP A 274 6.56 -13.05 4.85
CA TRP A 274 6.88 -14.47 4.85
C TRP A 274 8.28 -14.80 5.34
N ASP A 275 9.22 -13.89 5.19
CA ASP A 275 10.63 -14.09 5.53
C ASP A 275 11.05 -13.19 6.70
N ILE A 276 10.40 -12.03 6.85
CA ILE A 276 10.67 -11.03 7.90
C ILE A 276 9.45 -10.84 8.80
N ASP A 277 9.59 -10.97 10.12
CA ASP A 277 8.57 -10.53 11.08
C ASP A 277 8.75 -9.03 11.37
N PHE A 278 8.02 -8.19 10.64
CA PHE A 278 8.12 -6.72 10.76
C PHE A 278 7.86 -6.16 12.18
N ALA A 279 7.28 -6.95 13.09
CA ALA A 279 7.07 -6.53 14.48
C ALA A 279 8.23 -6.90 15.41
N LEU A 280 9.01 -7.94 15.09
CA LEU A 280 10.03 -8.51 15.99
C LEU A 280 11.45 -8.40 15.44
N ASP A 281 11.61 -8.44 14.12
CA ASP A 281 12.90 -8.62 13.45
C ASP A 281 13.53 -7.30 13.00
N ILE A 282 12.74 -6.23 12.87
CA ILE A 282 13.21 -4.91 12.43
C ILE A 282 14.17 -4.27 13.45
N ARG A 283 15.28 -3.75 12.96
CA ARG A 283 16.32 -3.06 13.72
C ARG A 283 16.68 -1.71 13.10
N ASP A 284 17.31 -0.88 13.91
CA ASP A 284 17.98 0.32 13.44
C ASP A 284 19.06 -0.06 12.43
N GLY A 285 19.12 0.64 11.29
CA GLY A 285 20.05 0.39 10.19
C GLY A 285 19.52 -0.54 9.09
N ASP A 286 18.42 -1.27 9.31
CA ASP A 286 17.75 -2.01 8.24
C ASP A 286 17.29 -1.05 7.13
N SER A 287 17.24 -1.51 5.88
CA SER A 287 16.88 -0.65 4.75
C SER A 287 15.97 -1.33 3.74
N PHE A 288 15.32 -0.52 2.91
CA PHE A 288 14.47 -1.03 1.83
C PHE A 288 14.60 -0.16 0.57
N HIS A 289 14.39 -0.79 -0.59
CA HIS A 289 14.36 -0.17 -1.90
C HIS A 289 13.18 -0.71 -2.70
N VAL A 290 12.45 0.16 -3.39
CA VAL A 290 11.22 -0.20 -4.10
C VAL A 290 11.20 0.46 -5.46
N VAL A 291 10.84 -0.30 -6.48
CA VAL A 291 10.43 0.19 -7.79
C VAL A 291 8.92 -0.02 -7.92
N TYR A 292 8.16 1.02 -8.26
CA TYR A 292 6.70 0.96 -8.30
C TYR A 292 6.11 1.83 -9.41
N GLU A 293 4.84 1.60 -9.70
CA GLU A 293 4.09 2.34 -10.71
C GLU A 293 3.49 3.64 -10.14
N LYS A 294 3.59 4.73 -10.89
CA LYS A 294 2.76 5.93 -10.76
C LYS A 294 1.81 5.98 -11.95
N GLN A 295 0.56 6.31 -11.68
CA GLN A 295 -0.51 6.35 -12.67
C GLN A 295 -0.87 7.79 -12.98
N TYR A 296 -0.98 8.11 -14.27
CA TYR A 296 -1.34 9.43 -14.77
C TYR A 296 -2.49 9.32 -15.78
N VAL A 297 -3.34 10.34 -15.80
CA VAL A 297 -4.40 10.51 -16.81
C VAL A 297 -4.34 11.95 -17.28
N ASP A 298 -4.21 12.18 -18.58
CA ASP A 298 -4.05 13.51 -19.18
C ASP A 298 -2.92 14.34 -18.53
N GLY A 299 -1.86 13.68 -18.06
CA GLY A 299 -0.74 14.30 -17.34
C GLY A 299 -0.95 14.51 -15.84
N ASP A 300 -2.17 14.35 -15.33
CA ASP A 300 -2.47 14.47 -13.90
C ASP A 300 -2.15 13.18 -13.14
N TYR A 301 -1.46 13.29 -12.01
CA TYR A 301 -1.17 12.16 -11.13
C TYR A 301 -2.44 11.64 -10.45
N ILE A 302 -2.80 10.38 -10.73
CA ILE A 302 -4.04 9.79 -10.20
C ILE A 302 -3.81 8.82 -9.03
N GLY A 303 -2.60 8.32 -8.84
CA GLY A 303 -2.24 7.43 -7.73
C GLY A 303 -1.05 6.53 -8.03
N THR A 304 -0.76 5.60 -7.12
CA THR A 304 0.25 4.56 -7.33
C THR A 304 -0.38 3.25 -7.80
N GLY A 305 0.35 2.51 -8.63
CA GLY A 305 0.00 1.15 -9.04
C GLY A 305 0.77 0.09 -8.25
N ASN A 306 1.21 -0.96 -8.93
CA ASN A 306 1.88 -2.11 -8.35
C ASN A 306 3.32 -1.79 -7.92
N ILE A 307 3.81 -2.52 -6.91
CA ILE A 307 5.26 -2.64 -6.68
C ILE A 307 5.79 -3.61 -7.74
N LEU A 308 6.76 -3.15 -8.53
CA LEU A 308 7.34 -3.92 -9.63
C LEU A 308 8.54 -4.75 -9.16
N ALA A 309 9.31 -4.18 -8.25
CA ALA A 309 10.42 -4.85 -7.58
C ALA A 309 10.64 -4.24 -6.21
N ALA A 310 11.12 -5.03 -5.27
CA ALA A 310 11.51 -4.56 -3.96
C ALA A 310 12.72 -5.32 -3.44
N GLU A 311 13.48 -4.64 -2.60
CA GLU A 311 14.54 -5.19 -1.78
C GLU A 311 14.35 -4.74 -0.34
N PHE A 312 14.65 -5.65 0.58
CA PHE A 312 14.73 -5.36 2.01
C PHE A 312 16.04 -5.95 2.54
N ILE A 313 16.81 -5.14 3.26
CA ILE A 313 18.01 -5.57 3.95
C ILE A 313 17.68 -5.58 5.44
N ASN A 314 17.55 -6.77 6.02
CA ASN A 314 17.24 -6.95 7.44
C ASN A 314 18.38 -7.70 8.10
N GLN A 315 19.07 -7.06 9.05
CA GLN A 315 20.20 -7.65 9.77
C GLN A 315 21.25 -8.27 8.83
N ASP A 316 21.68 -7.49 7.83
CA ASP A 316 22.63 -7.89 6.78
C ASP A 316 22.16 -8.98 5.79
N GLU A 317 20.94 -9.51 5.95
CA GLU A 317 20.34 -10.44 5.00
C GLU A 317 19.51 -9.69 3.95
N VAL A 318 19.77 -10.00 2.67
CA VAL A 318 19.12 -9.35 1.51
C VAL A 318 17.94 -10.19 1.04
N PHE A 319 16.74 -9.60 1.08
CA PHE A 319 15.51 -10.17 0.56
C PHE A 319 15.07 -9.39 -0.67
N GLN A 320 14.87 -10.08 -1.79
CA GLN A 320 14.49 -9.45 -3.06
C GLN A 320 13.24 -10.09 -3.64
N ALA A 321 12.37 -9.27 -4.19
CA ALA A 321 11.10 -9.68 -4.78
C ALA A 321 10.85 -8.93 -6.09
N ILE A 322 10.48 -9.66 -7.13
CA ILE A 322 10.18 -9.16 -8.47
C ILE A 322 8.79 -9.61 -8.86
N ARG A 323 7.95 -8.65 -9.24
CA ARG A 323 6.58 -8.92 -9.68
C ARG A 323 6.58 -9.40 -11.13
N PHE A 324 5.87 -10.50 -11.41
CA PHE A 324 5.68 -10.99 -12.79
C PHE A 324 4.28 -10.66 -13.33
N LYS A 325 4.05 -10.87 -14.63
CA LYS A 325 2.80 -10.54 -15.33
C LYS A 325 1.56 -11.29 -14.81
N ASP A 326 1.77 -12.38 -14.08
CA ASP A 326 0.71 -13.16 -13.44
C ASP A 326 0.17 -12.53 -12.14
N GLY A 327 0.79 -11.46 -11.65
CA GLY A 327 0.36 -10.80 -10.41
C GLY A 327 1.21 -11.14 -9.18
N GLU A 328 2.05 -12.17 -9.26
CA GLU A 328 2.75 -12.72 -8.11
C GLU A 328 4.19 -12.19 -8.03
N TYR A 329 4.79 -12.34 -6.84
CA TYR A 329 6.17 -11.95 -6.57
C TYR A 329 7.07 -13.18 -6.47
N TYR A 330 8.25 -13.07 -7.06
CA TYR A 330 9.25 -14.12 -7.10
C TYR A 330 10.62 -13.57 -6.69
N SER A 331 11.46 -14.42 -6.11
CA SER A 331 12.87 -14.11 -5.92
C SER A 331 13.57 -13.93 -7.28
N PRO A 332 14.78 -13.37 -7.33
CA PRO A 332 15.54 -13.21 -8.57
C PRO A 332 15.71 -14.48 -9.40
N ASP A 333 15.79 -15.64 -8.72
CA ASP A 333 15.93 -16.96 -9.34
C ASP A 333 14.60 -17.59 -9.79
N GLY A 334 13.49 -16.89 -9.54
CA GLY A 334 12.14 -17.32 -9.93
C GLY A 334 11.44 -18.22 -8.89
N ASN A 335 11.94 -18.30 -7.65
CA ASN A 335 11.22 -18.98 -6.57
C ASN A 335 10.09 -18.08 -6.07
N SER A 336 8.94 -18.63 -5.68
CA SER A 336 7.84 -17.78 -5.20
C SER A 336 8.21 -17.12 -3.86
N MET A 337 7.95 -15.81 -3.72
CA MET A 337 8.07 -15.11 -2.43
C MET A 337 7.00 -15.55 -1.43
N ARG A 338 5.92 -16.18 -1.90
CA ARG A 338 4.92 -16.76 -1.02
C ARG A 338 5.39 -18.12 -0.55
N LYS A 339 5.28 -18.37 0.75
CA LYS A 339 5.37 -19.73 1.27
C LYS A 339 4.06 -20.46 1.00
N ALA A 340 4.13 -21.77 0.75
CA ALA A 340 2.93 -22.60 0.61
C ALA A 340 2.08 -22.64 1.90
N PHE A 341 2.60 -22.12 3.03
CA PHE A 341 1.95 -22.16 4.34
C PHE A 341 2.09 -20.86 5.15
N LEU A 342 1.01 -20.34 5.74
CA LEU A 342 0.97 -19.31 6.79
C LEU A 342 1.68 -19.81 8.06
N ARG A 343 2.60 -19.00 8.62
CA ARG A 343 3.21 -19.31 9.94
C ARG A 343 2.23 -19.15 11.10
N ALA A 344 1.37 -18.14 11.01
CA ALA A 344 0.32 -17.85 11.99
C ALA A 344 -1.07 -17.91 11.33
N PRO A 345 -1.87 -18.96 11.57
CA PRO A 345 -3.19 -19.13 10.94
C PRO A 345 -4.33 -18.39 11.68
N VAL A 346 -4.01 -17.38 12.50
CA VAL A 346 -4.98 -16.65 13.32
C VAL A 346 -4.47 -15.24 13.63
N ASN A 347 -5.35 -14.26 13.77
CA ASN A 347 -5.00 -12.96 14.32
C ASN A 347 -4.93 -13.05 15.86
N PHE A 348 -3.74 -12.92 16.44
CA PHE A 348 -3.49 -13.20 17.86
C PHE A 348 -2.96 -11.98 18.61
N LYS A 349 -3.14 -11.95 19.93
CA LYS A 349 -2.62 -10.87 20.80
C LYS A 349 -1.15 -11.08 21.14
N TYR A 350 -0.78 -12.30 21.50
CA TYR A 350 0.59 -12.74 21.78
C TYR A 350 0.69 -14.27 21.72
N ILE A 351 1.91 -14.81 21.67
CA ILE A 351 2.17 -16.25 21.76
C ILE A 351 2.22 -16.65 23.23
N SER A 352 1.25 -17.43 23.70
CA SER A 352 1.21 -17.87 25.11
C SER A 352 2.14 -19.04 25.39
N SER A 353 2.49 -19.82 24.37
CA SER A 353 3.49 -20.90 24.49
C SER A 353 4.10 -21.28 23.15
N ASN A 354 5.43 -21.33 23.11
CA ASN A 354 6.17 -21.82 21.94
C ASN A 354 6.23 -23.36 21.88
N PHE A 355 6.54 -23.88 20.69
CA PHE A 355 6.96 -25.27 20.52
C PHE A 355 8.19 -25.57 21.40
N LYS A 356 8.11 -26.63 22.22
CA LYS A 356 9.21 -27.05 23.10
C LYS A 356 9.26 -28.58 23.16
N ARG A 357 10.42 -29.16 22.93
CA ARG A 357 10.66 -30.62 23.07
C ARG A 357 10.42 -31.11 24.51
N LYS A 358 10.57 -30.24 25.52
CA LYS A 358 10.29 -30.52 26.94
C LYS A 358 9.78 -29.26 27.65
N ARG A 359 8.60 -29.32 28.27
CA ARG A 359 7.97 -28.23 29.05
C ARG A 359 7.14 -28.81 30.20
N PHE A 360 7.02 -28.08 31.30
CA PHE A 360 6.05 -28.41 32.36
C PHE A 360 4.61 -28.10 31.89
N HIS A 361 3.73 -29.11 31.86
CA HIS A 361 2.34 -28.97 31.42
C HIS A 361 1.48 -28.45 32.58
N PRO A 362 0.87 -27.25 32.50
CA PRO A 362 0.21 -26.62 33.64
C PRO A 362 -1.05 -27.37 34.10
N VAL A 363 -1.84 -27.91 33.16
CA VAL A 363 -3.07 -28.65 33.49
C VAL A 363 -2.79 -30.07 34.01
N GLN A 364 -1.91 -30.81 33.34
CA GLN A 364 -1.56 -32.19 33.73
C GLN A 364 -0.47 -32.28 34.81
N LYS A 365 0.14 -31.15 35.19
CA LYS A 365 1.21 -31.02 36.20
C LYS A 365 2.40 -31.98 36.01
N ARG A 366 2.83 -32.21 34.76
CA ARG A 366 3.96 -33.09 34.41
C ARG A 366 4.79 -32.55 33.25
N TRP A 367 6.04 -33.00 33.12
CA TRP A 367 6.89 -32.64 31.98
C TRP A 367 6.44 -33.37 30.69
N LYS A 368 6.17 -32.61 29.64
CA LYS A 368 5.73 -33.11 28.33
C LYS A 368 6.22 -32.19 27.21
N ALA A 369 6.43 -32.75 26.02
CA ALA A 369 6.64 -31.94 24.82
C ALA A 369 5.39 -31.09 24.52
N HIS A 370 5.60 -29.82 24.21
CA HIS A 370 4.61 -28.96 23.58
C HIS A 370 4.82 -29.03 22.07
N ARG A 371 3.96 -29.79 21.39
CA ARG A 371 4.13 -30.22 19.99
C ARG A 371 3.58 -29.22 18.96
N GLY A 372 3.18 -28.04 19.43
CA GLY A 372 2.67 -26.94 18.63
C GLY A 372 3.04 -25.58 19.22
N THR A 373 2.41 -24.53 18.71
CA THR A 373 2.48 -23.17 19.25
C THR A 373 1.07 -22.72 19.66
N ASP A 374 0.98 -22.12 20.85
CA ASP A 374 -0.27 -21.60 21.40
C ASP A 374 -0.37 -20.09 21.10
N TYR A 375 -1.35 -19.71 20.27
CA TYR A 375 -1.65 -18.33 19.92
C TYR A 375 -2.83 -17.84 20.75
N ALA A 376 -2.60 -16.92 21.70
CA ALA A 376 -3.66 -16.37 22.53
C ALA A 376 -4.51 -15.37 21.73
N ALA A 377 -5.81 -15.62 21.66
CA ALA A 377 -6.75 -14.80 20.90
C ALA A 377 -8.14 -14.82 21.55
N LYS A 378 -8.97 -13.82 21.24
CA LYS A 378 -10.33 -13.75 21.77
C LYS A 378 -11.15 -14.96 21.28
N ARG A 379 -12.05 -15.48 22.12
CA ARG A 379 -13.01 -16.51 21.69
C ARG A 379 -13.80 -15.98 20.48
N GLY A 380 -13.94 -16.81 19.45
CA GLY A 380 -14.63 -16.43 18.21
C GLY A 380 -13.73 -15.81 17.14
N THR A 381 -12.44 -15.52 17.41
CA THR A 381 -11.52 -15.08 16.35
C THR A 381 -11.45 -16.12 15.24
N PRO A 382 -11.61 -15.73 13.95
CA PRO A 382 -11.48 -16.65 12.82
C PRO A 382 -10.09 -17.29 12.75
N VAL A 383 -10.05 -18.60 12.51
CA VAL A 383 -8.84 -19.37 12.24
C VAL A 383 -8.90 -19.87 10.80
N VAL A 384 -7.82 -19.67 10.06
CA VAL A 384 -7.72 -19.98 8.63
C VAL A 384 -6.83 -21.19 8.37
N ALA A 385 -7.03 -21.87 7.24
CA ALA A 385 -6.11 -22.91 6.78
C ALA A 385 -4.75 -22.31 6.47
N SER A 386 -3.69 -22.85 7.06
CA SER A 386 -2.34 -22.35 6.82
C SER A 386 -1.87 -22.60 5.40
N GLY A 387 -2.33 -23.66 4.73
CA GLY A 387 -2.03 -23.94 3.33
C GLY A 387 -3.18 -24.65 2.64
N ASP A 388 -3.11 -24.77 1.31
CA ASP A 388 -4.07 -25.56 0.52
C ASP A 388 -4.07 -27.02 0.99
N GLY A 389 -5.24 -27.64 1.14
CA GLY A 389 -5.29 -29.00 1.64
C GLY A 389 -6.67 -29.63 1.64
N LYS A 390 -6.72 -30.86 2.15
CA LYS A 390 -7.94 -31.64 2.36
C LYS A 390 -8.15 -31.84 3.86
N VAL A 391 -9.37 -31.59 4.32
CA VAL A 391 -9.76 -31.87 5.71
C VAL A 391 -9.79 -33.39 5.93
N VAL A 392 -8.81 -33.91 6.64
CA VAL A 392 -8.74 -35.35 6.98
C VAL A 392 -9.46 -35.66 8.27
N LYS A 393 -9.54 -34.69 9.18
CA LYS A 393 -10.32 -34.80 10.42
C LYS A 393 -11.02 -33.49 10.72
N ALA A 394 -12.29 -33.57 11.08
CA ALA A 394 -13.03 -32.48 11.68
C ALA A 394 -13.95 -33.13 12.71
N SER A 395 -13.60 -33.05 14.00
CA SER A 395 -14.33 -33.76 15.06
C SER A 395 -14.25 -33.03 16.40
N TYR A 396 -14.82 -33.65 17.44
CA TYR A 396 -14.69 -33.26 18.83
C TYR A 396 -14.13 -34.43 19.63
N ASP A 397 -13.18 -34.18 20.54
CA ASP A 397 -12.80 -35.13 21.58
C ASP A 397 -12.40 -34.40 22.88
N LYS A 398 -12.28 -35.15 23.98
CA LYS A 398 -12.03 -34.57 25.31
C LYS A 398 -10.69 -33.85 25.46
N PHE A 399 -9.70 -34.14 24.61
CA PHE A 399 -8.36 -33.55 24.71
C PHE A 399 -8.22 -32.36 23.78
N ASN A 400 -8.58 -32.53 22.51
CA ASN A 400 -8.44 -31.51 21.48
C ASN A 400 -9.62 -30.52 21.46
N GLY A 401 -10.76 -30.89 22.07
CA GLY A 401 -11.99 -30.16 21.89
C GLY A 401 -12.45 -30.24 20.44
N HIS A 402 -13.10 -29.18 19.96
CA HIS A 402 -13.38 -29.04 18.53
C HIS A 402 -12.07 -28.78 17.77
N HIS A 403 -11.82 -29.59 16.76
CA HIS A 403 -10.57 -29.52 16.00
C HIS A 403 -10.77 -29.82 14.53
N VAL A 404 -9.84 -29.34 13.72
CA VAL A 404 -9.71 -29.63 12.29
C VAL A 404 -8.27 -30.02 12.04
N PHE A 405 -8.02 -31.12 11.34
CA PHE A 405 -6.71 -31.52 10.83
C PHE A 405 -6.75 -31.51 9.31
N LEU A 406 -5.74 -30.91 8.70
CA LEU A 406 -5.59 -30.77 7.27
C LEU A 406 -4.39 -31.60 6.79
N GLN A 407 -4.63 -32.40 5.77
CA GLN A 407 -3.55 -33.01 4.98
C GLN A 407 -3.26 -32.11 3.80
N HIS A 408 -1.98 -31.83 3.61
CA HIS A 408 -1.45 -31.07 2.50
C HIS A 408 -0.60 -31.97 1.61
N GLY A 409 -0.07 -31.41 0.51
CA GLY A 409 0.93 -32.08 -0.29
C GLY A 409 2.23 -32.34 0.48
N ASN A 410 3.14 -33.12 -0.11
CA ASN A 410 4.51 -33.32 0.37
C ASN A 410 4.63 -33.85 1.80
N GLY A 411 3.66 -34.68 2.23
CA GLY A 411 3.66 -35.30 3.55
C GLY A 411 3.45 -34.33 4.72
N ILE A 412 2.91 -33.13 4.45
CA ILE A 412 2.65 -32.11 5.48
C ILE A 412 1.23 -32.27 6.05
N GLU A 413 1.13 -32.24 7.38
CA GLU A 413 -0.15 -32.21 8.10
C GLU A 413 -0.16 -31.01 9.06
N THR A 414 -1.27 -30.28 9.13
CA THR A 414 -1.46 -29.22 10.12
C THR A 414 -2.68 -29.47 10.99
N LYS A 415 -2.56 -29.15 12.28
CA LYS A 415 -3.61 -29.42 13.27
C LYS A 415 -4.02 -28.15 13.99
N TYR A 416 -5.33 -27.93 14.07
CA TYR A 416 -5.95 -26.75 14.66
C TYR A 416 -6.91 -27.20 15.75
N ILE A 417 -6.61 -26.82 16.98
CA ILE A 417 -7.17 -27.43 18.19
C ILE A 417 -7.78 -26.35 19.10
N HIS A 418 -8.70 -26.76 19.97
CA HIS A 418 -9.44 -25.93 20.94
C HIS A 418 -10.45 -24.95 20.35
N PHE A 419 -11.01 -25.22 19.16
CA PHE A 419 -12.02 -24.36 18.57
C PHE A 419 -13.27 -24.21 19.44
N SER A 420 -13.96 -23.08 19.32
CA SER A 420 -15.34 -22.93 19.81
C SER A 420 -16.33 -23.57 18.84
N LYS A 421 -16.07 -23.43 17.54
CA LYS A 421 -16.87 -24.01 16.45
C LYS A 421 -15.98 -24.30 15.24
N ARG A 422 -16.27 -25.39 14.53
CA ARG A 422 -15.65 -25.75 13.24
C ARG A 422 -16.45 -25.11 12.08
N ALA A 423 -15.77 -24.69 11.02
CA ALA A 423 -16.40 -24.11 9.82
C ALA A 423 -16.37 -25.06 8.60
N VAL A 424 -15.72 -26.23 8.72
CA VAL A 424 -15.51 -27.19 7.63
C VAL A 424 -15.81 -28.62 8.05
N LYS A 425 -15.97 -29.51 7.06
CA LYS A 425 -16.32 -30.94 7.24
C LYS A 425 -15.19 -31.86 6.75
N LYS A 426 -15.12 -33.09 7.26
CA LYS A 426 -14.19 -34.11 6.75
C LYS A 426 -14.40 -34.32 5.25
N GLY A 427 -13.31 -34.44 4.50
CA GLY A 427 -13.30 -34.64 3.05
C GLY A 427 -13.28 -33.35 2.23
N GLN A 428 -13.65 -32.21 2.82
CA GLN A 428 -13.68 -30.91 2.15
C GLN A 428 -12.26 -30.46 1.74
N ARG A 429 -12.12 -29.93 0.53
CA ARG A 429 -10.92 -29.20 0.11
C ARG A 429 -10.99 -27.75 0.59
N VAL A 430 -9.88 -27.22 1.07
CA VAL A 430 -9.76 -25.85 1.56
C VAL A 430 -8.56 -25.17 0.89
N LYS A 431 -8.70 -23.87 0.65
CA LYS A 431 -7.60 -23.01 0.20
C LYS A 431 -6.87 -22.39 1.39
N GLN A 432 -5.59 -22.08 1.23
CA GLN A 432 -4.84 -21.24 2.15
C GLN A 432 -5.63 -19.94 2.44
N GLY A 433 -5.70 -19.53 3.71
CA GLY A 433 -6.45 -18.35 4.14
C GLY A 433 -7.97 -18.55 4.28
N GLN A 434 -8.51 -19.71 3.86
CA GLN A 434 -9.93 -20.02 4.08
C GLN A 434 -10.22 -20.28 5.55
N VAL A 435 -11.29 -19.69 6.10
CA VAL A 435 -11.73 -19.93 7.49
C VAL A 435 -12.15 -21.39 7.68
N ILE A 436 -11.53 -22.05 8.67
CA ILE A 436 -11.77 -23.47 9.02
C ILE A 436 -12.36 -23.65 10.41
N GLY A 437 -12.36 -22.61 11.25
CA GLY A 437 -12.96 -22.62 12.57
C GLY A 437 -12.76 -21.30 13.30
N TYR A 438 -13.13 -21.30 14.57
CA TYR A 438 -13.08 -20.11 15.40
C TYR A 438 -12.44 -20.45 16.74
N VAL A 439 -11.56 -19.56 17.23
CA VAL A 439 -10.86 -19.72 18.51
C VAL A 439 -11.84 -20.03 19.65
N GLY A 440 -11.46 -20.93 20.52
CA GLY A 440 -12.22 -21.29 21.71
C GLY A 440 -11.30 -21.79 22.82
N SER A 441 -11.89 -22.56 23.73
CA SER A 441 -11.22 -23.13 24.89
C SER A 441 -11.80 -24.51 25.20
N THR A 442 -12.19 -25.27 24.17
CA THR A 442 -12.79 -26.61 24.33
C THR A 442 -11.72 -27.68 24.47
N GLY A 443 -12.05 -28.82 25.08
CA GLY A 443 -11.06 -29.85 25.41
C GLY A 443 -10.13 -29.43 26.54
N LEU A 444 -8.88 -29.84 26.47
CA LEU A 444 -7.88 -29.59 27.51
C LEU A 444 -7.20 -28.22 27.32
N ALA A 445 -7.92 -27.13 27.60
CA ALA A 445 -7.43 -25.76 27.44
C ALA A 445 -7.60 -24.95 28.74
N ALA A 446 -6.60 -24.15 29.12
CA ALA A 446 -6.67 -23.27 30.29
C ALA A 446 -7.44 -21.96 30.03
N GLY A 447 -7.56 -21.55 28.76
CA GLY A 447 -8.24 -20.34 28.33
C GLY A 447 -8.34 -20.25 26.80
N PRO A 448 -8.96 -19.18 26.26
CA PRO A 448 -9.11 -19.03 24.81
C PRO A 448 -7.78 -18.88 24.07
N HIS A 449 -7.46 -19.85 23.20
CA HIS A 449 -6.28 -19.84 22.34
C HIS A 449 -6.46 -20.81 21.17
N LEU A 450 -5.61 -20.66 20.14
CA LEU A 450 -5.39 -21.68 19.13
C LEU A 450 -4.13 -22.48 19.48
N HIS A 451 -4.26 -23.80 19.63
CA HIS A 451 -3.10 -24.69 19.60
C HIS A 451 -2.87 -25.18 18.16
N TYR A 452 -1.74 -24.77 17.58
CA TYR A 452 -1.38 -25.05 16.19
C TYR A 452 -0.16 -25.98 16.09
N GLU A 453 -0.32 -27.12 15.44
CA GLU A 453 0.78 -28.06 15.18
C GLU A 453 1.07 -28.17 13.68
N PHE A 454 2.36 -28.32 13.35
CA PHE A 454 2.85 -28.56 12.00
C PHE A 454 3.68 -29.84 11.98
N LEU A 455 3.33 -30.77 11.11
CA LEU A 455 4.01 -32.05 10.94
C LEU A 455 4.56 -32.15 9.52
N LEU A 456 5.79 -32.60 9.38
CA LEU A 456 6.42 -32.96 8.11
C LEU A 456 6.78 -34.44 8.16
N ASN A 457 6.20 -35.24 7.27
CA ASN A 457 6.37 -36.70 7.21
C ASN A 457 6.11 -37.36 8.58
N GLY A 458 5.04 -36.93 9.26
CA GLY A 458 4.65 -37.43 10.59
C GLY A 458 5.45 -36.88 11.77
N VAL A 459 6.49 -36.08 11.54
CA VAL A 459 7.33 -35.50 12.61
C VAL A 459 6.91 -34.07 12.92
N HIS A 460 6.57 -33.78 14.18
CA HIS A 460 6.25 -32.42 14.62
C HIS A 460 7.47 -31.48 14.49
N ARG A 461 7.26 -30.34 13.83
CA ARG A 461 8.25 -29.27 13.69
C ARG A 461 7.72 -27.99 14.34
N ASN A 462 8.63 -27.11 14.73
CA ASN A 462 8.23 -25.80 15.22
C ASN A 462 7.62 -25.01 14.05
N PRO A 463 6.31 -24.70 14.04
CA PRO A 463 5.67 -24.00 12.92
C PRO A 463 6.26 -22.62 12.66
N ARG A 464 6.91 -22.01 13.67
CA ARG A 464 7.52 -20.69 13.53
C ARG A 464 8.86 -20.73 12.80
N THR A 465 9.61 -21.83 12.91
CA THR A 465 11.01 -21.90 12.44
C THR A 465 11.24 -23.01 11.43
N VAL A 466 10.23 -23.85 11.15
CA VAL A 466 10.34 -24.86 10.10
C VAL A 466 10.50 -24.17 8.74
N LYS A 467 11.46 -24.62 7.93
CA LYS A 467 11.57 -24.18 6.55
C LYS A 467 10.34 -24.67 5.80
N LEU A 468 9.57 -23.74 5.26
CA LEU A 468 8.36 -24.03 4.51
C LEU A 468 8.73 -24.17 3.02
N PRO A 469 8.09 -25.08 2.29
CA PRO A 469 8.25 -25.11 0.84
C PRO A 469 7.70 -23.80 0.27
N ASP A 470 8.42 -23.24 -0.69
CA ASP A 470 7.93 -22.10 -1.46
C ASP A 470 6.68 -22.54 -2.24
N ALA A 471 5.81 -21.58 -2.56
CA ALA A 471 4.77 -21.82 -3.55
C ALA A 471 5.42 -22.13 -4.92
N GLN A 472 4.59 -22.49 -5.91
CA GLN A 472 5.12 -22.88 -7.22
C GLN A 472 6.03 -21.78 -7.78
N PRO A 473 7.27 -22.12 -8.19
CA PRO A 473 8.16 -21.16 -8.81
C PRO A 473 7.59 -20.72 -10.16
N ILE A 474 8.24 -19.72 -10.76
CA ILE A 474 7.92 -19.25 -12.11
C ILE A 474 7.78 -20.45 -13.07
N ALA A 475 6.67 -20.48 -13.81
CA ALA A 475 6.41 -21.59 -14.72
C ALA A 475 7.58 -21.76 -15.70
N LYS A 476 7.99 -23.01 -15.98
CA LYS A 476 9.19 -23.30 -16.80
C LYS A 476 9.22 -22.52 -18.12
N LYS A 477 8.08 -22.37 -18.79
CA LYS A 477 7.92 -21.63 -20.05
C LYS A 477 8.26 -20.13 -19.95
N PHE A 478 8.22 -19.56 -18.77
CA PHE A 478 8.49 -18.14 -18.52
C PHE A 478 9.86 -17.90 -17.86
N LYS A 479 10.69 -18.93 -17.63
CA LYS A 479 11.97 -18.77 -16.94
C LYS A 479 12.92 -17.78 -17.63
N GLN A 480 13.05 -17.85 -18.95
CA GLN A 480 13.94 -16.94 -19.70
C GLN A 480 13.42 -15.49 -19.69
N GLU A 481 12.11 -15.32 -19.94
CA GLU A 481 11.45 -14.01 -19.86
C GLU A 481 11.60 -13.39 -18.47
N PHE A 482 11.36 -14.18 -17.42
CA PHE A 482 11.51 -13.74 -16.05
C PHE A 482 12.96 -13.42 -15.70
N ALA A 483 13.94 -14.18 -16.16
CA ALA A 483 15.36 -13.90 -15.91
C ALA A 483 15.79 -12.55 -16.50
N GLN A 484 15.31 -12.19 -17.70
CA GLN A 484 15.57 -10.88 -18.30
C GLN A 484 14.90 -9.75 -17.52
N LEU A 485 13.63 -9.94 -17.12
CA LEU A 485 12.91 -8.99 -16.28
C LEU A 485 13.61 -8.81 -14.92
N SER A 486 14.01 -9.91 -14.29
CA SER A 486 14.71 -9.97 -13.01
C SER A 486 16.00 -9.15 -13.08
N LYS A 487 16.83 -9.37 -14.10
CA LYS A 487 18.06 -8.59 -14.33
C LYS A 487 17.78 -7.09 -14.45
N LYS A 488 16.74 -6.70 -15.21
CA LYS A 488 16.33 -5.29 -15.33
C LYS A 488 15.94 -4.70 -13.97
N ARG A 489 15.07 -5.39 -13.23
CA ARG A 489 14.58 -4.94 -11.91
C ARG A 489 15.68 -4.86 -10.86
N LEU A 490 16.61 -5.79 -10.86
CA LEU A 490 17.77 -5.74 -9.98
C LEU A 490 18.69 -4.55 -10.27
N ALA A 491 18.89 -4.19 -11.54
CA ALA A 491 19.67 -3.00 -11.89
C ALA A 491 19.00 -1.69 -11.41
N GLU A 492 17.67 -1.61 -11.48
CA GLU A 492 16.92 -0.46 -10.95
C GLU A 492 17.01 -0.36 -9.43
N LEU A 493 16.90 -1.50 -8.72
CA LEU A 493 17.06 -1.56 -7.28
C LEU A 493 18.49 -1.19 -6.86
N ASP A 494 19.50 -1.69 -7.58
CA ASP A 494 20.90 -1.33 -7.33
C ASP A 494 21.16 0.16 -7.54
N GLY A 495 20.64 0.74 -8.62
CA GLY A 495 20.70 2.19 -8.85
C GLY A 495 20.04 3.00 -7.73
N SER A 496 18.89 2.55 -7.22
CA SER A 496 18.24 3.15 -6.04
C SER A 496 19.11 3.06 -4.79
N ARG A 497 19.81 1.94 -4.59
CA ARG A 497 20.73 1.75 -3.45
C ARG A 497 21.94 2.66 -3.52
N GLN A 498 22.59 2.75 -4.68
CA GLN A 498 23.74 3.64 -4.87
C GLN A 498 23.36 5.10 -4.68
N ALA A 499 22.18 5.51 -5.16
CA ALA A 499 21.68 6.87 -4.94
C ALA A 499 21.48 7.20 -3.45
N LEU A 500 20.91 6.27 -2.66
CA LEU A 500 20.75 6.45 -1.22
C LEU A 500 22.11 6.57 -0.51
N LEU A 501 23.07 5.70 -0.83
CA LEU A 501 24.42 5.74 -0.25
C LEU A 501 25.14 7.07 -0.56
N ALA A 502 24.99 7.58 -1.79
CA ALA A 502 25.58 8.87 -2.19
C ALA A 502 24.98 10.06 -1.43
N MET A 503 23.67 10.04 -1.15
CA MET A 503 23.00 11.08 -0.35
C MET A 503 23.50 11.08 1.11
N GLN A 504 23.73 9.91 1.69
CA GLN A 504 24.25 9.82 3.06
C GLN A 504 25.71 10.25 3.18
N ALA A 505 26.50 10.06 2.14
CA ALA A 505 27.89 10.49 2.11
C ALA A 505 28.04 12.02 2.01
N THR A 506 27.01 12.73 1.57
CA THR A 506 27.00 14.20 1.45
C THR A 506 26.47 14.92 2.70
N GLU A 507 25.82 14.20 3.61
CA GLU A 507 25.33 14.73 4.90
C GLU A 507 26.33 14.57 6.06
N LYS A 508 27.45 13.88 5.83
CA LYS A 508 28.60 13.78 6.75
C LYS A 508 29.70 14.73 6.34
#